data_AF-A0A4S8VSG9-F1
#
_entry.id   AF-A0A4S8VSG9-F1
#
_cell.length_a   1.000
_cell.length_b   1.000
_cell.length_c   1.000
_cell.angle_alpha   90.00
_cell.angle_beta   90.00
_cell.angle_gamma   90.00
#
_symmetry.space_group_name_H-M   'P 1'
#
loop_
_entity.id
_entity.type
_entity.pdbx_description
1 polymer ?
#
loop_
_entity_poly.entity_id
_entity_poly.type
_entity_poly.pdbx_seq_one_letter_code
_entity_poly.pdbx_strand_id
1 'polypeptide(L)'
;MSWLGKRNDAIQVNPNTQNNKHVDIAITVRGSDFYFAICAVMGFVALGVMAASAMKPRTDRIFFYITAAINTTACIAYFAMGSNLGWTPIDVEWQRTWSQVAGVNREVFYVRYIDWFVTTPLLLMDLLLTAGLPWPTILWTIFLDEVMIVTGLVGALVKSRYK
;
A
#
# COMPACT_ATOMS: atom_id res chain seq x y z
N MET A 1 -5.57 -38.03 -3.59
CA MET A 1 -6.21 -36.81 -3.05
C MET A 1 -5.23 -35.65 -3.14
N SER A 2 -5.37 -34.74 -4.11
CA SER A 2 -4.68 -33.43 -4.08
C SER A 2 -5.53 -32.39 -4.81
N TRP A 3 -6.71 -32.09 -4.25
CA TRP A 3 -7.66 -31.12 -4.83
C TRP A 3 -7.39 -29.67 -4.42
N LEU A 4 -6.34 -29.42 -3.63
CA LEU A 4 -5.90 -28.08 -3.23
C LEU A 4 -4.58 -27.75 -3.93
N GLY A 5 -4.66 -27.45 -5.22
CA GLY A 5 -3.56 -26.82 -5.94
C GLY A 5 -3.50 -25.33 -5.61
N LYS A 6 -2.30 -24.78 -5.43
CA LYS A 6 -2.10 -23.33 -5.30
C LYS A 6 -2.58 -22.65 -6.59
N ARG A 7 -3.60 -21.81 -6.50
CA ARG A 7 -4.29 -21.16 -7.63
C ARG A 7 -4.18 -19.62 -7.59
N ASN A 8 -2.98 -19.11 -7.39
CA ASN A 8 -2.74 -17.69 -7.63
C ASN A 8 -2.18 -17.52 -9.05
N ASP A 9 -3.08 -17.15 -9.96
CA ASP A 9 -2.82 -16.82 -11.35
C ASP A 9 -2.82 -15.30 -11.60
N ALA A 10 -2.86 -14.47 -10.54
CA ALA A 10 -3.01 -13.03 -10.68
C ALA A 10 -1.90 -12.38 -11.55
N ILE A 11 -0.66 -12.85 -11.42
CA ILE A 11 0.48 -12.36 -12.23
C ILE A 11 0.40 -12.86 -13.69
N GLN A 12 -0.31 -13.97 -13.95
CA GLN A 12 -0.55 -14.45 -15.31
C GLN A 12 -1.66 -13.64 -15.98
N VAL A 13 -2.72 -13.32 -15.22
CA VAL A 13 -3.85 -12.50 -15.67
C VAL A 13 -3.43 -11.05 -15.88
N ASN A 14 -2.66 -10.50 -14.94
CA ASN A 14 -2.11 -9.14 -14.98
C ASN A 14 -0.59 -9.24 -15.18
N PRO A 15 -0.11 -9.32 -16.42
CA PRO A 15 1.29 -9.58 -16.72
C PRO A 15 2.19 -8.39 -16.34
N ASN A 16 3.50 -8.66 -16.25
CA ASN A 16 4.56 -7.69 -16.01
C ASN A 16 4.83 -6.76 -17.21
N THR A 17 3.82 -6.53 -18.05
CA THR A 17 3.90 -5.66 -19.22
C THR A 17 2.75 -4.67 -19.18
N GLN A 18 3.06 -3.38 -19.14
CA GLN A 18 2.08 -2.30 -19.29
C GLN A 18 2.59 -1.26 -20.29
N ASN A 19 1.70 -0.71 -21.12
CA ASN A 19 2.03 0.30 -22.13
C ASN A 19 3.26 -0.08 -22.99
N ASN A 20 3.31 -1.33 -23.47
CA ASN A 20 4.40 -1.89 -24.27
C ASN A 20 5.78 -1.91 -23.57
N LYS A 21 5.81 -1.84 -22.24
CA LYS A 21 7.04 -1.95 -21.44
C LYS A 21 6.94 -3.14 -20.49
N HIS A 22 7.84 -4.10 -20.70
CA HIS A 22 8.04 -5.22 -19.77
C HIS A 22 8.93 -4.77 -18.61
N VAL A 23 8.63 -5.25 -17.41
CA VAL A 23 9.45 -5.02 -16.22
C VAL A 23 10.26 -6.26 -15.83
N ASP A 24 11.57 -6.08 -15.67
CA ASP A 24 12.50 -7.18 -15.42
C ASP A 24 12.45 -7.64 -13.96
N ILE A 25 12.46 -6.67 -13.03
CA ILE A 25 12.38 -6.93 -11.59
C ILE A 25 10.94 -6.70 -11.14
N ALA A 26 10.15 -7.76 -11.17
CA ALA A 26 8.74 -7.77 -10.84
C ALA A 26 8.42 -8.53 -9.54
N ILE A 27 7.20 -8.36 -9.03
CA ILE A 27 6.68 -9.19 -7.96
C ILE A 27 6.69 -10.68 -8.33
N THR A 28 6.89 -11.54 -7.32
CA THR A 28 6.77 -13.00 -7.47
C THR A 28 5.38 -13.48 -7.07
N VAL A 29 4.99 -14.69 -7.49
CA VAL A 29 3.72 -15.32 -7.05
C VAL A 29 3.63 -15.37 -5.53
N ARG A 30 4.75 -15.63 -4.83
CA ARG A 30 4.82 -15.61 -3.36
C ARG A 30 4.57 -14.21 -2.77
N GLY A 31 5.07 -13.17 -3.43
CA GLY A 31 4.80 -11.78 -3.03
C GLY A 31 3.33 -11.41 -3.22
N SER A 32 2.74 -11.86 -4.33
CA SER A 32 1.30 -11.69 -4.61
C SER A 32 0.44 -12.40 -3.55
N ASP A 33 0.76 -13.65 -3.20
CA ASP A 33 0.05 -14.38 -2.13
C ASP A 33 0.11 -13.62 -0.79
N PHE A 34 1.29 -13.07 -0.46
CA PHE A 34 1.48 -12.34 0.77
C PHE A 34 0.65 -11.05 0.81
N TYR A 35 0.57 -10.32 -0.31
CA TYR A 35 -0.32 -9.17 -0.41
C TYR A 35 -1.80 -9.55 -0.29
N PHE A 36 -2.24 -10.66 -0.87
CA PHE A 36 -3.62 -11.15 -0.65
C PHE A 36 -3.87 -11.55 0.80
N ALA A 37 -2.89 -12.15 1.49
CA ALA A 37 -3.00 -12.44 2.91
C ALA A 37 -3.18 -11.16 3.73
N ILE A 38 -2.39 -10.12 3.46
CA ILE A 38 -2.54 -8.81 4.12
C ILE A 38 -3.90 -8.19 3.79
N CYS A 39 -4.34 -8.23 2.53
CA CYS A 39 -5.66 -7.77 2.11
C CYS A 39 -6.77 -8.43 2.96
N ALA A 40 -6.73 -9.76 3.12
CA ALA A 40 -7.70 -10.49 3.92
C ALA A 40 -7.68 -10.07 5.40
N VAL A 41 -6.49 -9.90 5.99
CA VAL A 41 -6.34 -9.44 7.37
C VAL A 41 -6.90 -8.02 7.55
N MET A 42 -6.50 -7.08 6.68
CA MET A 42 -6.95 -5.69 6.72
C MET A 42 -8.48 -5.60 6.52
N GLY A 43 -9.03 -6.35 5.57
CA GLY A 43 -10.48 -6.42 5.35
C GLY A 43 -11.23 -6.98 6.56
N PHE A 44 -10.71 -8.04 7.18
CA PHE A 44 -11.29 -8.61 8.39
C PHE A 44 -11.27 -7.63 9.56
N VAL A 45 -10.14 -6.95 9.79
CA VAL A 45 -10.01 -5.94 10.86
C VAL A 45 -10.94 -4.76 10.59
N ALA A 46 -11.03 -4.26 9.36
CA ALA A 46 -11.95 -3.17 9.00
C ALA A 46 -13.40 -3.52 9.36
N LEU A 47 -13.86 -4.71 8.95
CA LEU A 47 -15.21 -5.19 9.26
C LEU A 47 -15.42 -5.38 10.76
N GLY A 48 -14.44 -5.98 11.46
CA GLY A 48 -14.50 -6.21 12.90
C GLY A 48 -14.59 -4.91 13.71
N VAL A 49 -13.77 -3.91 13.36
CA VAL A 49 -13.78 -2.59 14.02
C VAL A 49 -15.09 -1.86 13.73
N MET A 50 -15.59 -1.91 12.48
CA MET A 50 -16.89 -1.31 12.15
C MET A 50 -18.04 -1.98 12.91
N ALA A 51 -18.05 -3.31 13.03
CA ALA A 51 -19.03 -4.04 13.82
C ALA A 51 -18.94 -3.67 15.31
N ALA A 52 -17.72 -3.61 15.87
CA ALA A 52 -17.50 -3.20 17.26
C ALA A 52 -17.98 -1.76 17.53
N SER A 53 -17.85 -0.86 16.55
CA SER A 53 -18.32 0.53 16.67
C SER A 53 -19.83 0.61 16.95
N ALA A 54 -20.61 -0.37 16.48
CA ALA A 54 -22.06 -0.41 16.70
C ALA A 54 -22.43 -0.54 18.19
N MET A 55 -21.52 -1.05 19.02
CA MET A 55 -21.69 -1.21 20.47
C MET A 55 -21.42 0.06 21.27
N LYS A 56 -20.98 1.15 20.63
CA LYS A 56 -20.64 2.43 21.29
C LYS A 56 -21.60 3.56 20.89
N PRO A 57 -21.85 4.58 21.74
CA PRO A 57 -22.57 5.78 21.32
C PRO A 57 -21.87 6.48 20.15
N ARG A 58 -22.61 7.17 19.28
CA ARG A 58 -22.05 7.82 18.08
C ARG A 58 -20.93 8.82 18.37
N THR A 59 -20.98 9.50 19.52
CA THR A 59 -19.98 10.47 19.97
C THR A 59 -18.59 9.86 20.19
N ASP A 60 -18.53 8.55 20.47
CA ASP A 60 -17.30 7.87 20.90
C ASP A 60 -16.69 7.03 19.78
N ARG A 61 -17.23 7.13 18.55
CA ARG A 61 -16.86 6.26 17.42
C ARG A 61 -15.73 6.79 16.56
N ILE A 62 -15.18 7.98 16.85
CA ILE A 62 -14.19 8.63 15.98
C ILE A 62 -12.98 7.71 15.71
N PHE A 63 -12.39 7.12 16.75
CA PHE A 63 -11.25 6.19 16.63
C PHE A 63 -11.61 4.90 15.87
N PHE A 64 -12.85 4.42 16.00
CA PHE A 64 -13.32 3.27 15.21
C PHE A 64 -13.40 3.62 13.72
N TYR A 65 -13.90 4.80 13.37
CA TYR A 65 -13.98 5.24 11.98
C TYR A 65 -12.61 5.48 11.36
N ILE A 66 -11.68 6.10 12.10
CA ILE A 66 -10.30 6.28 11.66
C ILE A 66 -9.65 4.91 11.41
N THR A 67 -9.71 4.01 12.38
CA THR A 67 -9.11 2.67 12.28
C THR A 67 -9.74 1.86 11.14
N ALA A 68 -11.06 1.91 10.98
CA ALA A 68 -11.75 1.23 9.88
C ALA A 68 -11.36 1.80 8.52
N ALA A 69 -11.24 3.13 8.40
CA ALA A 69 -10.81 3.79 7.17
C ALA A 69 -9.38 3.39 6.78
N ILE A 70 -8.46 3.35 7.75
CA ILE A 70 -7.08 2.87 7.53
C ILE A 70 -7.08 1.45 6.97
N ASN A 71 -7.75 0.53 7.66
CA ASN A 71 -7.77 -0.88 7.28
C ASN A 71 -8.50 -1.12 5.94
N THR A 72 -9.54 -0.35 5.65
CA THR A 72 -10.28 -0.46 4.37
C THR A 72 -9.41 0.01 3.21
N THR A 73 -8.72 1.16 3.35
CA THR A 73 -7.83 1.66 2.31
C THR A 73 -6.66 0.71 2.07
N ALA A 74 -6.04 0.22 3.15
CA ALA A 74 -4.99 -0.78 3.06
C ALA A 74 -5.50 -2.05 2.35
N CYS A 75 -6.68 -2.55 2.71
CA CYS A 75 -7.29 -3.72 2.05
C CYS A 75 -7.37 -3.54 0.52
N ILE A 76 -7.85 -2.39 0.04
CA ILE A 76 -7.95 -2.08 -1.38
C ILE A 76 -6.58 -2.00 -2.05
N ALA A 77 -5.61 -1.33 -1.41
CA ALA A 77 -4.26 -1.19 -1.96
C ALA A 77 -3.52 -2.54 -2.03
N TYR A 78 -3.61 -3.35 -0.98
CA TYR A 78 -3.04 -4.69 -0.94
C TYR A 78 -3.72 -5.65 -1.91
N PHE A 79 -5.02 -5.51 -2.16
CA PHE A 79 -5.70 -6.21 -3.25
C PHE A 79 -5.12 -5.84 -4.62
N ALA A 80 -4.92 -4.54 -4.88
CA ALA A 80 -4.35 -4.08 -6.15
C ALA A 80 -2.93 -4.59 -6.36
N MET A 81 -2.05 -4.45 -5.35
CA MET A 81 -0.67 -4.96 -5.43
C MET A 81 -0.62 -6.49 -5.53
N GLY A 82 -1.46 -7.21 -4.78
CA GLY A 82 -1.60 -8.66 -4.88
C GLY A 82 -2.05 -9.09 -6.29
N SER A 83 -2.90 -8.28 -6.92
CA SER A 83 -3.34 -8.49 -8.29
C SER A 83 -2.34 -8.03 -9.35
N ASN A 84 -1.13 -7.58 -8.98
CA ASN A 84 -0.14 -7.01 -9.90
C ASN A 84 -0.65 -5.77 -10.66
N LEU A 85 -1.43 -4.93 -9.99
CA LEU A 85 -2.00 -3.68 -10.51
C LEU A 85 -1.39 -2.45 -9.82
N GLY A 86 -1.50 -1.29 -10.46
CA GLY A 86 -1.12 -0.03 -9.84
C GLY A 86 0.39 0.20 -9.72
N TRP A 87 1.15 -0.21 -10.74
CA TRP A 87 2.60 -0.08 -10.82
C TRP A 87 3.08 0.58 -12.11
N THR A 88 4.34 1.01 -12.14
CA THR A 88 5.00 1.54 -13.34
C THR A 88 6.47 1.10 -13.40
N PRO A 89 7.04 0.86 -14.60
CA PRO A 89 8.44 0.48 -14.74
C PRO A 89 9.38 1.69 -14.64
N ILE A 90 10.34 1.61 -13.73
CA ILE A 90 11.38 2.61 -13.49
C ILE A 90 12.75 1.96 -13.60
N ASP A 91 13.67 2.56 -14.37
CA ASP A 91 15.02 2.04 -14.55
C ASP A 91 15.79 2.05 -13.23
N VAL A 92 16.58 1.01 -12.98
CA VAL A 92 17.43 0.93 -11.78
C VAL A 92 18.72 1.69 -12.03
N GLU A 93 19.11 2.53 -11.07
CA GLU A 93 20.39 3.27 -11.14
C GLU A 93 21.60 2.33 -11.13
N TRP A 94 21.53 1.27 -10.31
CA TRP A 94 22.59 0.27 -10.19
C TRP A 94 22.10 -1.09 -10.67
N GLN A 95 22.51 -1.46 -11.88
CA GLN A 95 22.25 -2.78 -12.42
C GLN A 95 23.03 -3.82 -11.63
N ARG A 96 22.35 -4.92 -11.29
CA ARG A 96 22.92 -6.05 -10.56
C ARG A 96 22.96 -7.26 -11.46
N THR A 97 23.98 -8.10 -11.30
CA THR A 97 24.16 -9.34 -12.05
C THR A 97 23.56 -10.57 -11.36
N TRP A 98 23.07 -10.41 -10.13
CA TRP A 98 22.47 -11.48 -9.34
C TRP A 98 21.10 -11.85 -9.89
N SER A 99 20.86 -13.14 -10.14
CA SER A 99 19.67 -13.62 -10.85
C SER A 99 18.33 -13.23 -10.23
N GLN A 100 18.26 -13.02 -8.91
CA GLN A 100 17.01 -12.62 -8.25
C GLN A 100 16.64 -11.14 -8.44
N VAL A 101 17.59 -10.29 -8.84
CA VAL A 101 17.42 -8.82 -8.94
C VAL A 101 18.13 -8.26 -10.17
N ALA A 102 18.31 -9.09 -11.19
CA ALA A 102 18.89 -8.68 -12.47
C ALA A 102 17.81 -8.04 -13.35
N GLY A 103 18.17 -6.98 -14.06
CA GLY A 103 17.24 -6.23 -14.90
C GLY A 103 17.65 -4.78 -15.11
N VAL A 104 17.10 -4.17 -16.15
CA VAL A 104 17.28 -2.75 -16.46
C VAL A 104 16.28 -1.91 -15.67
N ASN A 105 15.09 -2.44 -15.39
CA ASN A 105 14.03 -1.73 -14.71
C ASN A 105 13.36 -2.57 -13.62
N ARG A 106 12.66 -1.88 -12.72
CA ARG A 106 11.93 -2.47 -11.61
C ARG A 106 10.51 -1.94 -11.55
N GLU A 107 9.68 -2.76 -10.93
CA GLU A 107 8.30 -2.43 -10.65
C GLU A 107 8.23 -1.46 -9.47
N VAL A 108 7.55 -0.33 -9.66
CA VAL A 108 7.24 0.62 -8.59
C VAL A 108 5.72 0.70 -8.46
N PHE A 109 5.19 0.09 -7.40
CA PHE A 109 3.77 0.18 -7.04
C PHE A 109 3.44 1.60 -6.56
N TYR A 110 2.96 2.46 -7.45
CA TYR A 110 2.48 3.79 -7.08
C TYR A 110 1.22 3.72 -6.20
N VAL A 111 0.43 2.64 -6.31
CA VAL A 111 -0.73 2.40 -5.44
C VAL A 111 -0.35 2.31 -3.96
N ARG A 112 0.89 1.92 -3.63
CA ARG A 112 1.42 1.97 -2.26
C ARG A 112 1.53 3.40 -1.72
N TYR A 113 1.88 4.34 -2.57
CA TYR A 113 1.95 5.74 -2.16
C TYR A 113 0.55 6.35 -2.04
N ILE A 114 -0.42 5.90 -2.84
CA ILE A 114 -1.83 6.26 -2.67
C ILE A 114 -2.37 5.72 -1.33
N ASP A 115 -2.01 4.49 -0.96
CA ASP A 115 -2.33 3.92 0.35
C ASP A 115 -1.74 4.77 1.48
N TRP A 116 -0.45 5.11 1.41
CA TRP A 116 0.19 5.93 2.43
C TRP A 116 -0.40 7.33 2.52
N PHE A 117 -0.68 7.99 1.40
CA PHE A 117 -1.35 9.30 1.32
C PHE A 117 -2.68 9.34 2.10
N VAL A 118 -3.33 8.20 2.30
CA VAL A 118 -4.57 8.13 3.10
C VAL A 118 -4.33 7.57 4.50
N THR A 119 -3.52 6.52 4.62
CA THR A 119 -3.38 5.78 5.88
C THR A 119 -2.44 6.44 6.87
N THR A 120 -1.33 7.02 6.41
CA THR A 120 -0.35 7.69 7.29
C THR A 120 -0.91 8.93 8.01
N PRO A 121 -1.66 9.85 7.36
CA PRO A 121 -2.24 10.98 8.07
C PRO A 121 -3.33 10.54 9.05
N LEU A 122 -4.08 9.48 8.74
CA LEU A 122 -5.08 8.91 9.63
C LEU A 122 -4.44 8.24 10.86
N LEU A 123 -3.33 7.52 10.69
CA LEU A 123 -2.57 6.94 11.80
C LEU A 123 -1.99 8.03 12.72
N LEU A 124 -1.43 9.10 12.14
CA LEU A 124 -0.96 10.24 12.91
C LEU A 124 -2.12 10.95 13.62
N MET A 125 -3.26 11.14 12.96
CA MET A 125 -4.44 11.71 13.59
C MET A 125 -4.89 10.87 14.79
N ASP A 126 -4.91 9.53 14.66
CA ASP A 126 -5.23 8.59 15.74
C ASP A 126 -4.29 8.79 16.96
N LEU A 127 -2.97 8.82 16.71
CA LEU A 127 -1.96 9.00 17.76
C LEU A 127 -2.04 10.38 18.43
N LEU A 128 -2.16 11.45 17.64
CA LEU A 128 -2.11 12.83 18.17
C LEU A 128 -3.42 13.22 18.87
N LEU A 129 -4.57 12.72 18.41
CA LEU A 129 -5.85 12.83 19.15
C LEU A 129 -5.77 12.07 20.47
N THR A 130 -5.18 10.87 20.48
CA THR A 130 -4.98 10.09 21.71
C THR A 130 -4.04 10.81 22.68
N ALA A 131 -3.01 11.49 22.17
CA ALA A 131 -2.11 12.33 22.96
C ALA A 131 -2.73 13.67 23.41
N GLY A 132 -3.96 13.99 22.99
CA GLY A 132 -4.65 15.23 23.37
C GLY A 132 -4.01 16.50 22.79
N LEU A 133 -3.32 16.40 21.64
CA LEU A 133 -2.67 17.55 21.04
C LEU A 133 -3.67 18.54 20.42
N PRO A 134 -3.34 19.84 20.38
CA PRO A 134 -4.23 20.84 19.80
C PRO A 134 -4.29 20.71 18.27
N TRP A 135 -5.47 21.01 17.70
CA TRP A 135 -5.74 20.89 16.26
C TRP A 135 -4.70 21.52 15.33
N PRO A 136 -4.14 22.72 15.60
CA PRO A 136 -3.10 23.29 14.74
C PRO A 136 -1.87 22.39 14.61
N THR A 137 -1.44 21.75 15.70
CA THR A 137 -0.30 20.82 15.70
C THR A 137 -0.63 19.55 14.91
N ILE A 138 -1.84 19.02 15.06
CA ILE A 138 -2.31 17.85 14.31
C ILE A 138 -2.28 18.14 12.81
N LEU A 139 -2.92 19.24 12.38
CA LEU A 139 -3.01 19.61 10.97
C LEU A 139 -1.65 19.91 10.35
N TRP A 140 -0.76 20.58 11.10
CA TRP A 140 0.61 20.83 10.63
C TRP A 140 1.41 19.55 10.47
N THR A 141 1.26 18.61 11.41
CA THR A 141 1.95 17.32 11.35
C THR A 141 1.46 16.48 10.18
N ILE A 142 0.13 16.44 9.95
CA ILE A 142 -0.47 15.80 8.77
C ILE A 142 0.06 16.42 7.48
N PHE A 143 0.18 17.74 7.40
CA PHE A 143 0.74 18.38 6.21
C PHE A 143 2.19 17.94 5.92
N LEU A 144 3.03 17.86 6.96
CA LEU A 144 4.41 17.39 6.80
C LEU A 144 4.49 15.92 6.40
N ASP A 145 3.57 15.10 6.89
CA ASP A 145 3.42 13.70 6.49
C ASP A 145 3.08 13.59 4.99
N GLU A 146 2.14 14.38 4.49
CA GLU A 146 1.82 14.40 3.07
C GLU A 146 2.99 14.84 2.20
N VAL A 147 3.76 15.86 2.64
CA VAL A 147 4.98 16.27 1.95
C VAL A 147 5.98 15.10 1.87
N MET A 148 6.13 14.32 2.95
CA MET A 148 7.00 13.15 2.97
C MET A 148 6.54 12.05 2.01
N ILE A 149 5.24 11.74 1.95
CA ILE A 149 4.71 10.74 1.01
C ILE A 149 4.86 11.19 -0.45
N VAL A 150 4.50 12.44 -0.75
CA VAL A 150 4.59 13.00 -2.11
C VAL A 150 6.04 13.05 -2.58
N THR A 151 6.97 13.52 -1.75
CA THR A 151 8.40 13.55 -2.10
C THR A 151 8.96 12.14 -2.26
N GLY A 152 8.55 11.18 -1.43
CA GLY A 152 8.88 9.76 -1.60
C GLY A 152 8.41 9.20 -2.94
N LEU A 153 7.16 9.47 -3.33
CA LEU A 153 6.61 9.04 -4.63
C LEU A 153 7.40 9.65 -5.78
N VAL A 154 7.64 10.97 -5.74
CA VAL A 154 8.43 11.67 -6.76
C VAL A 154 9.83 11.03 -6.86
N GLY A 155 10.54 10.84 -5.76
CA GLY A 155 11.86 10.21 -5.77
C GLY A 155 11.87 8.76 -6.27
N ALA A 156 10.78 8.01 -6.04
CA ALA A 156 10.60 6.67 -6.57
C ALA A 156 10.40 6.66 -8.10
N LEU A 157 9.73 7.67 -8.64
CA LEU A 157 9.41 7.81 -10.07
C LEU A 157 10.47 8.55 -10.89
N VAL A 158 11.38 9.29 -10.25
CA VAL A 158 12.52 9.91 -10.93
C VAL A 158 13.43 8.82 -11.51
N LYS A 159 13.65 8.90 -12.83
CA LYS A 159 14.49 7.97 -13.62
C LYS A 159 15.93 8.43 -13.76
N SER A 160 16.19 9.71 -13.53
CA SER A 160 17.51 10.32 -13.70
C SER A 160 18.37 10.18 -12.43
N ARG A 161 19.68 10.40 -12.59
CA ARG A 161 20.69 10.35 -11.49
C ARG A 161 20.53 11.46 -10.45
N TYR A 162 19.69 12.46 -10.70
CA TYR A 162 19.36 13.54 -9.77
C TYR A 162 18.17 13.10 -8.92
N LYS A 163 18.42 12.35 -7.85
CA LYS A 163 17.43 12.04 -6.82
C LYS A 163 17.73 12.84 -5.56
#